data_AF-A0A955K4M4-F1
#
_entry.id   AF-A0A955K4M4-F1
#
_cell.length_a   1.000
_cell.length_b   1.000
_cell.length_c   1.000
_cell.angle_alpha   90.00
_cell.angle_beta   90.00
_cell.angle_gamma   90.00
#
_symmetry.space_group_name_H-M   'P 1'
#
loop_
_entity.id
_entity.type
_entity.pdbx_description
1 polymer ?
#
loop_
_entity_poly.entity_id
_entity_poly.type
_entity_poly.pdbx_seq_one_letter_code
_entity_poly.pdbx_strand_id
1 'polypeptide(L)'
;MANFILCYARLSALKENIPKNDVSEYYVDEFHDVLEEIMELGSDYCDLEKLKVPHSHVKRLTAAYYPDEDETVYTSEKYVERDILIGKIDAVLNYLRLLAKPADRKRIGFTGE
;
A
#
# COMPACT_ATOMS: atom_id res chain seq x y z
N MET A 1 15.15 2.95 14.25
CA MET A 1 13.86 2.67 14.91
C MET A 1 12.90 3.87 14.88
N ALA A 2 13.35 5.10 15.22
CA ALA A 2 12.51 6.31 15.14
C ALA A 2 11.86 6.55 13.77
N ASN A 3 12.59 6.33 12.67
CA ASN A 3 12.04 6.54 11.32
C ASN A 3 10.95 5.52 10.93
N PHE A 4 11.03 4.25 11.38
CA PHE A 4 9.95 3.27 11.13
C PHE A 4 8.64 3.64 11.85
N ILE A 5 8.71 4.28 13.01
CA ILE A 5 7.53 4.76 13.75
C ILE A 5 6.84 5.87 12.95
N LEU A 6 7.63 6.78 12.36
CA LEU A 6 7.11 7.84 11.50
C LEU A 6 6.45 7.28 10.23
N CYS A 7 7.10 6.34 9.54
CA CYS A 7 6.51 5.68 8.37
C CYS A 7 5.21 4.94 8.74
N TYR A 8 5.18 4.26 9.88
CA TYR A 8 3.96 3.61 10.39
C TYR A 8 2.82 4.61 10.65
N ALA A 9 3.15 5.75 11.27
CA ALA A 9 2.17 6.81 11.52
C ALA A 9 1.63 7.41 10.22
N ARG A 10 2.52 7.68 9.23
CA ARG A 10 2.14 8.19 7.90
C ARG A 10 1.22 7.22 7.16
N LEU A 11 1.56 5.93 7.12
CA LEU A 11 0.72 4.90 6.49
C LEU A 11 -0.64 4.74 7.18
N SER A 12 -0.66 4.83 8.52
CA SER A 12 -1.91 4.76 9.28
C SER A 12 -2.82 5.94 8.97
N ALA A 13 -2.25 7.16 8.96
CA ALA A 13 -2.97 8.37 8.57
C ALA A 13 -3.45 8.31 7.11
N LEU A 14 -2.60 7.85 6.19
CA LEU A 14 -2.96 7.69 4.78
C LEU A 14 -4.18 6.76 4.64
N LYS A 15 -4.16 5.60 5.31
CA LYS A 15 -5.26 4.64 5.30
C LYS A 15 -6.59 5.25 5.75
N GLU A 16 -6.56 6.06 6.80
CA GLU A 16 -7.77 6.69 7.37
C GLU A 16 -8.35 7.78 6.45
N ASN A 17 -7.50 8.42 5.64
CA ASN A 17 -7.89 9.51 4.73
C ASN A 17 -8.25 9.04 3.31
N ILE A 18 -8.12 7.74 3.01
CA ILE A 18 -8.52 7.20 1.71
C ILE A 18 -10.05 7.30 1.55
N PRO A 19 -10.55 7.93 0.47
CA PRO A 19 -11.98 8.03 0.19
C PRO A 19 -12.63 6.65 0.05
N LYS A 20 -13.96 6.58 0.22
CA LYS A 20 -14.70 5.30 0.19
C LYS A 20 -14.87 4.70 -1.22
N ASN A 21 -14.62 5.49 -2.26
CA ASN A 21 -14.77 5.11 -3.66
C ASN A 21 -13.40 4.88 -4.31
N ASP A 22 -13.37 4.79 -5.64
CA ASP A 22 -12.13 4.79 -6.40
C ASP A 22 -11.22 5.94 -5.99
N VAL A 23 -9.94 5.62 -5.85
CA VAL A 23 -8.96 6.47 -5.20
C VAL A 23 -8.05 7.05 -6.25
N SER A 24 -7.83 8.37 -6.21
CA SER A 24 -6.91 9.04 -7.14
C SER A 24 -5.49 8.44 -7.03
N GLU A 25 -4.78 8.40 -8.16
CA GLU A 25 -3.35 8.04 -8.27
C GLU A 25 -2.49 8.80 -7.24
N TYR A 26 -2.89 10.01 -6.84
CA TYR A 26 -2.25 10.77 -5.76
C TYR A 26 -2.01 9.96 -4.48
N TYR A 27 -2.98 9.17 -4.02
CA TYR A 27 -2.80 8.35 -2.80
C TYR A 27 -1.91 7.14 -3.03
N VAL A 28 -1.78 6.69 -4.29
CA VAL A 28 -0.86 5.63 -4.67
C VAL A 28 0.57 6.16 -4.62
N ASP A 29 0.80 7.37 -5.13
CA ASP A 29 2.08 8.04 -5.11
C ASP A 29 2.55 8.29 -3.66
N GLU A 30 1.68 8.86 -2.81
CA GLU A 30 1.96 9.04 -1.37
C GLU A 30 2.28 7.71 -0.66
N PHE A 31 1.63 6.61 -1.06
CA PHE A 31 1.94 5.29 -0.54
C PHE A 31 3.32 4.79 -1.00
N HIS A 32 3.65 4.98 -2.29
CA HIS A 32 4.94 4.56 -2.85
C HIS A 32 6.09 5.35 -2.24
N ASP A 33 5.94 6.65 -2.02
CA ASP A 33 6.93 7.50 -1.35
C ASP A 33 7.27 6.96 0.05
N VAL A 34 6.26 6.64 0.85
CA VAL A 34 6.51 6.07 2.19
C VAL A 34 7.11 4.67 2.11
N LEU A 35 6.75 3.87 1.11
CA LEU A 35 7.31 2.55 0.90
C LEU A 35 8.80 2.61 0.52
N GLU A 36 9.19 3.58 -0.31
CA GLU A 36 10.58 3.81 -0.68
C GLU A 36 11.41 4.25 0.53
N GLU A 37 10.90 5.14 1.38
CA GLU A 37 11.55 5.47 2.66
C GLU A 37 11.77 4.22 3.53
N ILE A 38 10.79 3.31 3.60
CA ILE A 38 10.94 2.07 4.37
C ILE A 38 12.03 1.16 3.77
N MET A 39 12.13 1.11 2.44
CA MET A 39 13.16 0.34 1.73
C MET A 39 14.56 0.90 2.00
N GLU A 40 14.73 2.22 1.97
CA GLU A 40 16.00 2.90 2.26
C GLU A 40 16.46 2.68 3.71
N LEU A 41 15.53 2.50 4.65
CA LEU A 41 15.84 2.24 6.06
C LEU A 41 16.37 0.83 6.34
N GLY A 42 16.52 -0.02 5.32
CA GLY A 42 17.21 -1.30 5.42
C GLY A 42 16.28 -2.48 5.74
N SER A 43 15.35 -2.78 4.84
CA SER A 43 14.55 -4.02 4.88
C SER A 43 15.23 -5.18 4.14
N ASP A 44 16.44 -5.57 4.52
CA ASP A 44 17.17 -6.69 3.85
C ASP A 44 16.41 -8.03 3.88
N TYR A 45 15.37 -8.13 4.72
CA TYR A 45 14.64 -9.37 4.97
C TYR A 45 13.41 -9.57 4.07
N CYS A 46 12.93 -8.54 3.36
CA CYS A 46 11.72 -8.65 2.54
C CYS A 46 11.80 -7.76 1.29
N ASP A 47 11.46 -8.35 0.15
CA ASP A 47 11.35 -7.64 -1.12
C ASP A 47 10.07 -6.77 -1.13
N LEU A 48 10.20 -5.55 -0.61
CA LEU A 48 9.09 -4.60 -0.47
C LEU A 48 8.58 -4.05 -1.81
N GLU A 49 9.35 -4.16 -2.90
CA GLU A 49 8.88 -3.80 -4.25
C GLU A 49 7.61 -4.58 -4.63
N LYS A 50 7.47 -5.82 -4.16
CA LYS A 50 6.25 -6.63 -4.38
C LYS A 50 5.00 -6.06 -3.71
N LEU A 51 5.17 -5.14 -2.75
CA LEU A 51 4.07 -4.45 -2.08
C LEU A 51 3.66 -3.15 -2.80
N LYS A 52 4.38 -2.71 -3.84
CA LYS A 52 3.92 -1.61 -4.70
C LYS A 52 2.58 -1.96 -5.35
N VAL A 53 1.80 -0.93 -5.64
CA VAL A 53 0.59 -1.03 -6.46
C VAL A 53 1.05 -1.08 -7.92
N PRO A 54 0.76 -2.15 -8.67
CA PRO A 54 1.18 -2.21 -10.07
C PRO A 54 0.44 -1.16 -10.90
N HIS A 55 1.14 -0.51 -11.83
CA HIS A 55 0.55 0.49 -12.73
C HIS A 55 -0.65 -0.03 -13.53
N SER A 56 -0.73 -1.34 -13.78
CA SER A 56 -1.88 -1.98 -14.44
C SER A 56 -3.19 -1.84 -13.67
N HIS A 57 -3.15 -1.53 -12.37
CA HIS A 57 -4.33 -1.26 -11.54
C HIS A 57 -4.70 0.22 -11.49
N VAL A 58 -3.85 1.10 -12.01
CA VAL A 58 -4.09 2.55 -12.05
C VAL A 58 -4.64 2.91 -13.43
N LYS A 59 -5.94 3.19 -13.51
CA LYS A 59 -6.66 3.36 -14.78
C LYS A 59 -7.51 4.62 -14.78
N ARG A 60 -7.77 5.17 -15.97
CA ARG A 60 -8.78 6.23 -16.11
C ARG A 60 -10.16 5.61 -16.02
N LEU A 61 -11.09 6.31 -15.38
CA LEU A 61 -12.49 5.90 -15.33
C LEU A 61 -13.19 6.36 -16.61
N THR A 62 -14.28 5.68 -16.97
CA THR A 62 -15.14 6.14 -18.08
C THR A 62 -15.99 7.29 -17.57
N ALA A 63 -15.86 8.46 -18.21
CA ALA A 63 -16.65 9.65 -17.90
C ALA A 63 -17.97 9.66 -18.67
N ALA A 64 -17.93 9.29 -19.97
CA ALA A 64 -19.11 9.20 -20.83
C ALA A 64 -18.90 8.18 -21.95
N TYR A 65 -20.00 7.63 -22.45
CA TYR A 65 -20.04 6.82 -23.66
C TYR A 65 -21.12 7.38 -24.59
N TYR A 66 -20.74 7.70 -25.83
CA TYR A 66 -21.60 8.20 -26.88
C TYR A 66 -21.86 7.09 -27.90
N PRO A 67 -22.97 6.34 -27.79
CA PRO A 67 -23.23 5.17 -28.63
C PRO A 67 -23.43 5.51 -30.11
N ASP A 68 -23.93 6.70 -30.43
CA ASP A 68 -24.15 7.14 -31.82
C ASP A 68 -22.83 7.39 -32.57
N GLU A 69 -21.75 7.70 -31.85
CA GLU A 69 -20.42 8.00 -32.38
C GLU A 69 -19.40 6.88 -32.08
N ASP A 70 -19.85 5.84 -31.36
CA ASP A 70 -19.03 4.80 -30.75
C ASP A 70 -17.80 5.34 -29.97
N GLU A 71 -17.98 6.49 -29.32
CA GLU A 71 -16.91 7.22 -28.63
C GLU A 71 -17.00 7.03 -27.11
N THR A 72 -15.87 6.66 -26.49
CA THR A 72 -15.73 6.60 -25.02
C THR A 72 -14.82 7.72 -24.54
N VAL A 73 -15.35 8.60 -23.70
CA VAL A 73 -14.58 9.67 -23.05
C VAL A 73 -14.14 9.20 -21.67
N TYR A 74 -12.84 9.28 -21.42
CA TYR A 74 -12.23 8.91 -20.14
C TYR A 74 -11.95 10.13 -19.26
N THR A 75 -11.86 9.93 -17.95
CA THR A 75 -11.42 10.96 -17.01
C THR A 75 -9.98 11.40 -17.30
N SER A 76 -9.66 12.66 -16.98
CA SER A 76 -8.28 13.17 -17.05
C SER A 76 -7.37 12.50 -16.02
N GLU A 77 -7.90 12.28 -14.83
CA GLU A 77 -7.20 11.65 -13.70
C GLU A 77 -7.26 10.12 -13.79
N LYS A 78 -6.24 9.47 -13.20
CA LYS A 78 -6.21 8.02 -13.02
C LYS A 78 -6.61 7.67 -11.59
N TYR A 79 -7.26 6.52 -11.46
CA TYR A 79 -7.78 6.01 -10.21
C TYR A 79 -7.38 4.54 -10.02
N VAL A 80 -7.40 4.10 -8.77
CA VAL A 80 -7.21 2.72 -8.36
C VAL A 80 -8.41 2.28 -7.51
N GLU A 81 -8.77 1.00 -7.61
CA GLU A 81 -9.73 0.39 -6.70
C GLU A 81 -9.21 0.51 -5.26
N ARG A 82 -10.05 1.08 -4.38
CA ARG A 82 -9.73 1.35 -2.98
C ARG A 82 -9.14 0.16 -2.24
N ASP A 83 -9.73 -1.02 -2.44
CA ASP A 83 -9.38 -2.23 -1.72
C ASP A 83 -7.98 -2.72 -2.07
N ILE A 84 -7.50 -2.44 -3.29
CA ILE A 84 -6.13 -2.75 -3.69
C ILE A 84 -5.15 -1.91 -2.88
N LEU A 85 -5.35 -0.60 -2.83
CA LEU A 85 -4.47 0.31 -2.10
C LEU A 85 -4.49 0.01 -0.60
N ILE A 86 -5.67 -0.20 -0.01
CA ILE A 86 -5.79 -0.54 1.41
C ILE A 86 -5.13 -1.89 1.73
N GLY A 87 -5.33 -2.89 0.88
CA GLY A 87 -4.69 -4.20 1.05
C GLY A 87 -3.17 -4.10 1.06
N LYS A 88 -2.59 -3.26 0.19
CA LYS A 88 -1.14 -2.99 0.19
C LYS A 88 -0.68 -2.25 1.44
N ILE A 89 -1.39 -1.19 1.85
CA ILE A 89 -1.07 -0.43 3.07
C ILE A 89 -1.12 -1.36 4.31
N ASP A 90 -2.14 -2.21 4.42
CA ASP A 90 -2.27 -3.15 5.53
C ASP A 90 -1.15 -4.19 5.56
N ALA A 91 -0.70 -4.65 4.39
CA ALA A 91 0.45 -5.54 4.30
C ALA A 91 1.73 -4.87 4.84
N VAL A 92 1.99 -3.62 4.46
CA VAL A 92 3.17 -2.87 4.93
C VAL A 92 3.07 -2.57 6.43
N LEU A 93 1.91 -2.13 6.92
CA LEU A 93 1.68 -1.90 8.36
C LEU A 93 1.91 -3.17 9.17
N ASN A 94 1.45 -4.33 8.68
CA ASN A 94 1.69 -5.61 9.34
C ASN A 94 3.16 -6.01 9.30
N TYR A 95 3.86 -5.78 8.19
CA TYR A 95 5.30 -5.98 8.11
C TYR A 95 6.05 -5.16 9.16
N LEU A 96 5.76 -3.85 9.28
CA LEU A 96 6.36 -2.99 10.30
C LEU A 96 6.05 -3.47 11.73
N ARG A 97 4.84 -3.97 12.00
CA ARG A 97 4.49 -4.57 13.29
C ARG A 97 5.30 -5.83 13.59
N LEU A 98 5.57 -6.66 12.60
CA LEU A 98 6.40 -7.86 12.76
C LEU A 98 7.86 -7.50 13.08
N LEU A 99 8.39 -6.43 12.47
CA LEU A 99 9.72 -5.90 12.80
C LEU A 99 9.79 -5.32 14.22
N ALA A 100 8.73 -4.66 14.67
CA ALA A 100 8.68 -4.02 15.99
C ALA A 100 8.50 -4.99 17.16
N LYS A 101 8.04 -6.23 16.91
CA LYS A 101 7.92 -7.24 17.96
C LYS A 101 9.32 -7.66 18.41
N PRO A 102 9.69 -7.49 19.70
CA PRO A 102 10.89 -8.12 20.22
C PRO A 102 10.78 -9.62 19.97
N ALA A 103 11.90 -10.24 19.60
CA ALA A 103 11.96 -11.67 19.33
C ALA A 103 11.67 -12.47 20.62
N ASP A 104 10.41 -12.58 21.00
CA ASP A 104 9.90 -13.70 21.80
C ASP A 104 9.91 -14.93 20.88
N ARG A 105 11.11 -15.33 20.46
CA ARG A 105 11.38 -16.71 20.10
C ARG A 105 11.26 -17.47 21.41
N LYS A 106 10.02 -17.74 21.86
CA LYS A 106 9.75 -18.86 22.74
C LYS A 106 10.44 -20.04 22.07
N ARG A 107 11.56 -20.48 22.63
CA ARG A 107 12.17 -21.75 22.28
C ARG A 107 11.03 -22.75 22.44
N ILE A 108 10.49 -23.24 21.33
CA ILE A 108 9.66 -24.43 21.32
C ILE A 108 10.63 -25.57 21.65
N GLY A 109 10.95 -25.70 22.94
CA GLY A 109 11.68 -26.81 23.48
C GLY A 109 10.68 -27.94 23.60
N PHE A 110 10.67 -28.85 22.64
CA PHE A 110 10.20 -30.20 22.90
C PHE A 110 11.25 -30.87 23.79
N THR A 111 11.23 -30.60 25.09
CA THR A 111 11.81 -31.50 26.08
C THR A 111 10.79 -32.60 26.28
N GLY A 112 10.88 -33.63 25.43
CA GLY A 112 10.23 -34.91 25.70
C GLY A 112 11.00 -35.59 26.83
N GLU A 113 10.30 -35.78 27.95
CA GLU A 113 10.62 -36.80 28.95
C GLU A 113 10.27 -38.20 28.41
#